data_AF-A0AAV5BHV5-F1
#
_entry.id   AF-A0AAV5BHV5-F1
#
_cell.length_a   1.000
_cell.length_b   1.000
_cell.length_c   1.000
_cell.angle_alpha   90.00
_cell.angle_beta   90.00
_cell.angle_gamma   90.00
#
_symmetry.space_group_name_H-M   'P 1'
#
loop_
_entity.id
_entity.type
_entity.pdbx_description
1 polymer ?
#
loop_
_entity_poly.entity_id
_entity_poly.type
_entity_poly.pdbx_seq_one_letter_code
_entity_poly.pdbx_strand_id
1 'polypeptide(L)'
;MSDDVIWHCIRHNHCSFMAKITTGIFCRNPYNATGICNRSSCPLANSRYATIRDHDGVFYLYMKTAERAHLPKQLWERVKLPKNYEKAMDVINKHLEFWPKLLVHKIKQRLTKMTQYRIRMRKLQLKVREKIVTMPRKGEKRNLRRMDKAEKAAQLEKNIENELKERLKKGVYGDIYNIEFEKFEKILEMERDEDIAEEEEEGGEVEYIEGDDTEEMDDMEDMEDYEGHSDGGSDEDLLDDPVAKKPKGSRSDSKQNVGKRSRKVVTEVEQDEETNTRQRMRM
;
A
#
# COMPACT_ATOMS: atom_id res chain seq x y z
N MET A 1 -12.56 -5.11 -45.89
CA MET A 1 -13.62 -5.03 -44.87
C MET A 1 -13.83 -3.58 -44.52
N SER A 2 -15.06 -3.08 -44.57
CA SER A 2 -15.34 -1.64 -44.42
C SER A 2 -15.33 -1.22 -42.95
N ASP A 3 -14.66 -0.11 -42.65
CA ASP A 3 -14.52 0.51 -41.32
C ASP A 3 -15.87 0.67 -40.59
N ASP A 4 -16.95 0.89 -41.36
CA ASP A 4 -18.31 1.11 -40.84
C ASP A 4 -18.95 -0.15 -40.27
N VAL A 5 -18.72 -1.30 -40.91
CA VAL A 5 -19.21 -2.59 -40.42
C VAL A 5 -18.50 -2.93 -39.11
N ILE A 6 -17.18 -2.72 -39.07
CA ILE A 6 -16.37 -2.94 -37.86
C ILE A 6 -16.88 -2.07 -36.72
N TRP A 7 -17.17 -0.78 -36.97
CA TRP A 7 -17.75 0.09 -35.96
C TRP A 7 -19.11 -0.40 -35.46
N HIS A 8 -20.00 -0.84 -36.37
CA HIS A 8 -21.33 -1.33 -35.99
C HIS A 8 -21.22 -2.59 -35.11
N CYS A 9 -20.37 -3.55 -35.48
CA CYS A 9 -20.09 -4.74 -34.67
C CYS A 9 -19.55 -4.37 -33.28
N ILE A 10 -18.56 -3.47 -33.20
CA ILE A 10 -17.94 -3.07 -31.93
C ILE A 10 -18.94 -2.31 -31.02
N ARG A 11 -19.84 -1.51 -31.60
CA ARG A 11 -20.78 -0.68 -30.83
C ARG A 11 -21.97 -1.47 -30.30
N HIS A 12 -22.54 -2.37 -31.11
CA HIS A 12 -23.76 -3.10 -30.76
C HIS A 12 -23.49 -4.44 -30.06
N ASN A 13 -22.35 -5.08 -30.36
CA ASN A 13 -21.95 -6.30 -29.66
C ASN A 13 -21.07 -5.94 -28.45
N HIS A 14 -19.95 -6.67 -28.28
CA HIS A 14 -19.01 -6.48 -27.19
C HIS A 14 -17.71 -5.81 -27.66
N CYS A 15 -17.25 -4.80 -26.93
CA CYS A 15 -15.94 -4.18 -27.10
C CYS A 15 -15.18 -4.25 -25.78
N SER A 16 -14.07 -5.01 -25.77
CA SER A 16 -13.23 -5.21 -24.58
C SER A 16 -12.63 -3.91 -24.03
N PHE A 17 -12.42 -2.92 -24.89
CA PHE A 17 -11.83 -1.63 -24.50
C PHE A 17 -12.89 -0.60 -24.09
N MET A 18 -14.19 -0.86 -24.30
CA MET A 18 -15.24 0.09 -23.98
C MET A 18 -15.54 0.08 -22.48
N ALA A 19 -15.51 1.25 -21.85
CA ALA A 19 -15.91 1.44 -20.46
C ALA A 19 -17.10 2.42 -20.42
N LYS A 20 -18.26 1.90 -20.00
CA LYS A 20 -19.46 2.72 -19.78
C LYS A 20 -19.39 3.28 -18.36
N ILE A 21 -19.37 4.61 -18.24
CA ILE A 21 -19.41 5.34 -16.97
C ILE A 21 -20.66 6.23 -17.01
N THR A 22 -21.16 6.65 -15.85
CA THR A 22 -22.30 7.58 -15.72
C THR A 22 -22.17 8.84 -16.58
N THR A 23 -20.95 9.36 -16.73
CA THR A 23 -20.64 10.56 -17.52
C THR A 23 -20.54 10.35 -19.03
N GLY A 24 -20.38 9.10 -19.49
CA GLY A 24 -20.24 8.79 -20.91
C GLY A 24 -19.48 7.51 -21.21
N ILE A 25 -19.23 7.28 -22.50
CA ILE A 25 -18.59 6.07 -23.01
C ILE A 25 -17.11 6.34 -23.33
N PHE A 26 -16.22 5.70 -22.58
CA PHE A 26 -14.78 5.84 -22.72
C PHE A 26 -14.14 4.60 -23.33
N CYS A 27 -12.90 4.75 -23.80
CA CYS A 27 -12.11 3.68 -24.38
C CYS A 27 -10.79 3.54 -23.63
N ARG A 28 -10.49 2.32 -23.16
CA ARG A 28 -9.24 1.95 -22.47
C ARG A 28 -8.07 1.64 -23.42
N ASN A 29 -8.31 1.67 -24.74
CA ASN A 29 -7.27 1.33 -25.71
C ASN A 29 -6.14 2.37 -25.66
N PRO A 30 -4.86 1.95 -25.47
CA PRO A 30 -3.73 2.87 -25.41
C PRO A 30 -3.50 3.65 -26.70
N TYR A 31 -3.96 3.13 -27.84
CA TYR A 31 -3.85 3.76 -29.16
C TYR A 31 -5.04 4.67 -29.50
N ASN A 32 -5.90 5.04 -28.55
CA ASN A 32 -6.92 6.07 -28.78
C ASN A 32 -6.34 7.46 -28.48
N ALA A 33 -6.50 8.43 -29.38
CA ALA A 33 -6.02 9.80 -29.20
C ALA A 33 -6.79 10.60 -28.13
N THR A 34 -8.11 10.43 -28.05
CA THR A 34 -9.01 11.22 -27.21
C THR A 34 -9.43 10.52 -25.92
N GLY A 35 -9.46 9.18 -25.91
CA GLY A 35 -9.95 8.37 -24.79
C GLY A 35 -11.47 8.18 -24.77
N ILE A 36 -12.20 8.79 -25.71
CA ILE A 36 -13.65 8.65 -25.87
C ILE A 36 -13.94 7.53 -26.87
N CYS A 37 -15.00 6.75 -26.64
CA CYS A 37 -15.43 5.70 -27.55
C CYS A 37 -16.46 6.19 -28.58
N ASN A 38 -15.97 6.83 -29.65
CA ASN A 38 -16.78 7.31 -30.79
C ASN A 38 -16.28 6.70 -32.12
N ARG A 39 -17.12 6.72 -33.17
CA ARG A 39 -16.76 6.21 -34.51
C ARG A 39 -15.44 6.78 -35.02
N SER A 40 -15.25 8.10 -34.89
CA SER A 40 -14.03 8.81 -35.30
C SER A 40 -12.84 8.63 -34.36
N SER A 41 -13.06 8.20 -33.11
CA SER A 41 -12.01 8.09 -32.09
C SER A 41 -11.49 6.67 -31.92
N CYS A 42 -12.23 5.66 -32.37
CA CYS A 42 -11.84 4.26 -32.21
C CYS A 42 -10.69 3.89 -33.17
N PRO A 43 -9.53 3.43 -32.66
CA PRO A 43 -8.41 3.02 -33.50
C PRO A 43 -8.61 1.65 -34.15
N LEU A 44 -9.56 0.84 -33.66
CA LEU A 44 -9.88 -0.47 -34.24
C LEU A 44 -10.78 -0.32 -35.46
N ALA A 45 -11.81 0.52 -35.34
CA ALA A 45 -12.77 0.77 -36.41
C ALA A 45 -12.17 1.54 -37.59
N ASN A 46 -11.23 2.46 -37.33
CA ASN A 46 -10.63 3.25 -38.40
C ASN A 46 -9.34 2.60 -38.91
N SER A 47 -9.28 2.38 -40.22
CA SER A 47 -8.10 1.88 -40.93
C SER A 47 -6.99 2.93 -41.01
N ARG A 48 -7.35 4.21 -41.25
CA ARG A 48 -6.44 5.36 -41.22
C ARG A 48 -6.50 6.03 -39.85
N TYR A 49 -5.52 5.77 -38.99
CA TYR A 49 -5.48 6.35 -37.65
C TYR A 49 -4.07 6.72 -37.20
N ALA A 50 -3.91 7.75 -36.36
CA ALA A 50 -2.61 8.10 -35.81
C ALA A 50 -2.72 8.52 -34.34
N THR A 51 -1.69 8.22 -33.56
CA THR A 51 -1.61 8.57 -32.13
C THR A 51 -0.19 8.86 -31.69
N ILE A 52 -0.07 9.47 -30.52
CA ILE A 52 1.21 9.69 -29.85
C ILE A 52 1.26 8.81 -28.61
N ARG A 53 2.40 8.14 -28.44
CA ARG A 53 2.69 7.32 -27.28
C ARG A 53 4.06 7.65 -26.73
N ASP A 54 4.18 7.57 -25.41
CA ASP A 54 5.46 7.67 -24.71
C ASP A 54 6.06 6.26 -24.57
N HIS A 55 7.32 6.12 -24.93
CA HIS A 55 8.14 4.95 -24.67
C HIS A 55 9.44 5.44 -24.03
N ASP A 56 9.66 5.08 -22.77
CA ASP A 56 10.87 5.38 -21.98
C ASP A 56 11.30 6.86 -22.02
N GLY A 57 10.32 7.77 -22.05
CA GLY A 57 10.58 9.21 -22.08
C GLY A 57 10.94 9.74 -23.48
N VAL A 58 10.62 9.02 -24.54
CA VAL A 58 10.66 9.53 -25.91
C VAL A 58 9.28 9.39 -26.51
N PHE A 59 8.80 10.46 -27.14
CA PHE A 59 7.53 10.44 -27.83
C PHE A 59 7.69 9.82 -29.21
N TYR A 60 6.75 8.95 -29.56
CA TYR A 60 6.65 8.34 -30.87
C TYR A 60 5.30 8.66 -31.47
N LEU A 61 5.30 9.06 -32.74
CA LEU A 61 4.11 9.13 -33.57
C LEU A 61 3.85 7.75 -34.16
N TYR A 62 2.71 7.17 -33.78
CA TYR A 62 2.19 5.92 -34.29
C TYR A 62 1.22 6.22 -35.42
N MET A 63 1.46 5.66 -36.60
CA MET A 63 0.59 5.80 -37.77
C MET A 63 0.10 4.43 -38.22
N LYS A 64 -1.20 4.33 -38.49
CA LYS A 64 -1.88 3.15 -38.99
C LYS A 64 -2.41 3.47 -40.38
N THR A 65 -1.98 2.69 -41.36
CA THR A 65 -2.43 2.78 -42.76
C THR A 65 -3.27 1.57 -43.11
N ALA A 66 -4.19 1.73 -44.06
CA ALA A 66 -5.08 0.65 -44.49
C ALA A 66 -4.31 -0.51 -45.14
N GLU A 67 -3.19 -0.21 -45.81
CA GLU A 67 -2.36 -1.19 -46.52
C GLU A 67 -1.80 -2.26 -45.58
N ARG A 68 -1.42 -1.89 -44.35
CA ARG A 68 -0.82 -2.80 -43.37
C ARG A 68 -1.84 -3.57 -42.51
N ALA A 69 -3.14 -3.41 -42.78
CA ALA A 69 -4.21 -4.03 -41.98
C ALA A 69 -4.11 -5.57 -41.91
N HIS A 70 -3.57 -6.19 -42.96
CA HIS A 70 -3.37 -7.64 -43.05
C HIS A 70 -2.19 -8.16 -42.22
N LEU A 71 -1.31 -7.29 -41.73
CA LEU A 71 -0.15 -7.66 -40.90
C LEU A 71 -0.29 -7.02 -39.50
N PRO A 72 -0.94 -7.68 -38.53
CA PRO A 72 -1.12 -7.14 -37.19
C PRO A 72 0.19 -6.75 -36.50
N LYS A 73 1.28 -7.51 -36.73
CA LYS A 73 2.61 -7.25 -36.16
C LYS A 73 3.22 -5.93 -36.65
N GLN A 74 2.90 -5.51 -37.88
CA GLN A 74 3.45 -4.31 -38.52
C GLN A 74 2.38 -3.24 -38.76
N LEU A 75 1.21 -3.39 -38.13
CA LEU A 75 0.06 -2.50 -38.29
C LEU A 75 0.39 -1.03 -38.03
N TRP A 76 1.31 -0.78 -37.10
CA TRP A 76 1.71 0.55 -36.69
C TRP A 76 3.12 0.89 -37.15
N GLU A 77 3.24 1.94 -37.95
CA GLU A 77 4.49 2.63 -38.21
C GLU A 77 4.83 3.55 -37.04
N ARG A 78 6.12 3.63 -36.69
CA ARG A 78 6.59 4.43 -35.55
C ARG A 78 7.63 5.43 -36.01
N VAL A 79 7.36 6.71 -35.77
CA VAL A 79 8.29 7.82 -36.04
C VAL A 79 8.71 8.45 -34.71
N LYS A 80 10.03 8.60 -34.50
CA LYS A 80 10.58 9.26 -33.31
C LYS A 80 10.30 10.76 -33.39
N LEU A 81 9.69 11.32 -32.36
CA LEU A 81 9.52 12.76 -32.23
C LEU A 81 10.70 13.38 -31.45
N PRO A 82 11.22 14.54 -31.91
CA PRO A 82 12.26 15.25 -31.18
C PRO A 82 11.75 15.76 -29.82
N LYS A 83 12.68 16.04 -28.90
CA LYS A 83 12.36 16.58 -27.56
C LYS A 83 11.81 18.01 -27.61
N ASN A 84 12.20 18.79 -28.61
CA ASN A 84 11.71 20.15 -28.80
C ASN A 84 10.28 20.13 -29.32
N TYR A 85 9.39 20.85 -28.64
CA TYR A 85 7.96 20.85 -28.95
C TYR A 85 7.66 21.36 -30.36
N GLU A 86 8.26 22.48 -30.77
CA GLU A 86 8.04 23.09 -32.09
C GLU A 86 8.51 22.15 -33.21
N LYS A 87 9.73 21.62 -33.10
CA LYS A 87 10.25 20.64 -34.07
C LYS A 87 9.37 19.38 -34.14
N ALA A 88 8.83 18.93 -33.00
CA ALA A 88 7.93 17.78 -32.98
C ALA A 88 6.59 18.11 -33.67
N MET A 89 6.09 19.33 -33.50
CA MET A 89 4.90 19.82 -34.19
C MET A 89 5.10 19.85 -35.71
N ASP A 90 6.25 20.31 -36.18
CA ASP A 90 6.59 20.34 -37.61
C ASP A 90 6.68 18.94 -38.20
N VAL A 91 7.30 18.00 -37.47
CA VAL A 91 7.36 16.59 -37.88
C VAL A 91 5.95 15.99 -38.00
N ILE A 92 5.06 16.28 -37.05
CA ILE A 92 3.66 15.85 -37.11
C ILE A 92 2.94 16.46 -38.32
N ASN A 93 3.14 17.76 -38.57
CA ASN A 93 2.52 18.44 -39.71
C ASN A 93 2.95 17.82 -41.05
N LYS A 94 4.24 17.51 -41.20
CA LYS A 94 4.79 16.88 -42.42
C LYS A 94 4.24 15.48 -42.64
N HIS A 95 4.21 14.63 -41.61
CA HIS A 95 3.73 13.26 -41.76
C HIS A 95 2.19 13.16 -41.88
N LEU A 96 1.44 14.12 -41.35
CA LEU A 96 -0.02 14.10 -41.32
C LEU A 96 -0.67 15.14 -42.24
N GLU A 97 0.01 15.57 -43.31
CA GLU A 97 -0.50 16.60 -44.22
C GLU A 97 -1.82 16.18 -44.91
N PHE A 98 -1.88 14.95 -45.40
CA PHE A 98 -3.04 14.41 -46.14
C PHE A 98 -4.08 13.70 -45.25
N TRP A 99 -4.06 13.99 -43.94
CA TRP A 99 -4.94 13.37 -42.96
C TRP A 99 -6.11 14.27 -42.56
N PRO A 100 -7.20 13.71 -42.01
CA PRO A 100 -8.34 14.52 -41.56
C PRO A 100 -7.92 15.56 -40.51
N LYS A 101 -8.24 16.84 -40.75
CA LYS A 101 -7.85 17.98 -39.88
C LYS A 101 -8.24 17.78 -38.42
N LEU A 102 -9.42 17.19 -38.16
CA LEU A 102 -9.89 16.90 -36.80
C LEU A 102 -8.93 15.96 -36.05
N LEU A 103 -8.51 14.89 -36.71
CA LEU A 103 -7.60 13.90 -36.14
C LEU A 103 -6.21 14.52 -35.90
N VAL A 104 -5.70 15.29 -36.86
CA VAL A 104 -4.44 16.03 -36.70
C VAL A 104 -4.51 16.98 -35.49
N HIS A 105 -5.60 17.75 -35.37
CA HIS A 105 -5.79 18.64 -34.22
C HIS A 105 -5.83 17.88 -32.88
N LYS A 106 -6.53 16.74 -32.81
CA LYS A 106 -6.55 15.91 -31.59
C LYS A 106 -5.17 15.34 -31.25
N ILE A 107 -4.38 14.94 -32.25
CA ILE A 107 -3.01 14.47 -32.04
C ILE A 107 -2.11 15.60 -31.51
N LYS A 108 -2.22 16.81 -32.08
CA LYS A 108 -1.52 18.00 -31.60
C LYS A 108 -1.90 18.30 -30.14
N GLN A 109 -3.18 18.27 -29.80
CA GLN A 109 -3.67 18.43 -28.42
C GLN A 109 -3.09 17.35 -27.49
N ARG A 110 -3.03 16.10 -27.95
CA ARG A 110 -2.43 14.99 -27.19
C ARG A 110 -0.93 15.21 -26.97
N LEU A 111 -0.17 15.65 -27.98
CA LEU A 111 1.26 15.97 -27.82
C LEU A 111 1.45 17.01 -26.71
N THR A 112 0.66 18.09 -26.75
CA THR A 112 0.72 19.16 -25.75
C THR A 112 0.42 18.61 -24.36
N LYS A 113 -0.63 17.81 -24.22
CA LYS A 113 -1.02 17.24 -22.92
C LYS A 113 0.04 16.28 -22.37
N MET A 114 0.62 15.44 -23.24
CA MET A 114 1.69 14.51 -22.86
C MET A 114 2.95 15.26 -22.42
N THR A 115 3.32 16.31 -23.15
CA THR A 115 4.45 17.16 -22.80
C THR A 115 4.23 17.85 -21.45
N GLN A 116 3.03 18.39 -21.22
CA GLN A 116 2.63 18.97 -19.93
C GLN A 116 2.71 17.95 -18.79
N TYR A 117 2.25 16.71 -19.01
CA TYR A 117 2.35 15.65 -18.01
C TYR A 117 3.79 15.30 -17.70
N ARG A 118 4.69 15.26 -18.69
CA ARG A 118 6.12 15.04 -18.42
C ARG A 118 6.74 16.16 -17.59
N ILE A 119 6.41 17.41 -17.89
CA ILE A 119 6.85 18.56 -17.08
C ILE A 119 6.30 18.42 -15.65
N ARG A 120 5.03 18.03 -15.50
CA ARG A 120 4.41 17.83 -14.19
C ARG A 120 5.04 16.67 -13.41
N MET A 121 5.34 15.54 -14.06
CA MET A 121 6.00 14.41 -13.43
C MET A 121 7.39 14.80 -12.90
N ARG A 122 8.19 15.52 -13.69
CA ARG A 122 9.49 16.04 -13.24
C ARG A 122 9.35 16.97 -12.04
N LYS A 123 8.39 17.91 -12.10
CA LYS A 123 8.09 18.81 -10.97
C LYS A 123 7.62 18.06 -9.73
N LEU A 124 6.90 16.95 -9.89
CA LEU A 124 6.42 16.14 -8.78
C LEU A 124 7.55 15.30 -8.16
N GLN A 125 8.46 14.76 -8.98
CA GLN A 125 9.66 14.04 -8.52
C GLN A 125 10.62 14.94 -7.74
N LEU A 126 10.73 16.22 -8.10
CA LEU A 126 11.54 17.19 -7.38
C LEU A 126 10.92 17.64 -6.05
N LYS A 127 9.63 17.39 -5.83
CA LYS A 127 8.95 17.74 -4.59
C LYS A 127 9.10 16.59 -3.59
N VAL A 128 9.68 16.86 -2.43
CA VAL A 128 9.64 15.93 -1.30
C VAL A 128 8.19 15.79 -0.86
N ARG A 129 7.68 14.55 -0.86
CA ARG A 129 6.35 14.21 -0.39
C ARG A 129 6.47 13.05 0.58
N GLU A 130 5.64 13.08 1.61
CA GLU A 130 5.48 11.96 2.52
C GLU A 130 5.01 10.73 1.72
N LYS A 131 5.67 9.60 1.96
CA LYS A 131 5.30 8.33 1.34
C LYS A 131 4.12 7.77 2.14
N ILE A 132 2.95 7.70 1.51
CA ILE A 132 1.80 7.02 2.09
C ILE A 132 2.16 5.54 2.20
N VAL A 133 2.33 5.05 3.42
CA VAL A 133 2.54 3.64 3.72
C VAL A 133 1.21 3.07 4.21
N THR A 134 0.80 1.96 3.63
CA THR A 134 -0.36 1.22 4.13
C THR A 134 0.02 0.46 5.38
N MET A 135 -0.64 0.75 6.50
CA MET A 135 -0.48 -0.02 7.73
C MET A 135 -1.39 -1.26 7.67
N PRO A 136 -0.86 -2.47 7.89
CA PRO A 136 -1.67 -3.68 7.86
C PRO A 136 -2.59 -3.73 9.09
N ARG A 137 -3.91 -3.74 8.86
CA ARG A 137 -4.93 -3.73 9.94
C ARG A 137 -4.74 -4.85 10.98
N LYS A 138 -4.32 -6.05 10.56
CA LYS A 138 -4.03 -7.17 11.49
C LYS A 138 -2.82 -6.88 12.38
N GLY A 139 -1.82 -6.17 11.87
CA GLY A 139 -0.65 -5.76 12.64
C GLY A 139 -1.01 -4.70 13.67
N GLU A 140 -1.82 -3.71 13.29
CA GLU A 140 -2.30 -2.66 14.21
C GLU A 140 -3.10 -3.25 15.37
N LYS A 141 -4.10 -4.11 15.08
CA LYS A 141 -4.88 -4.79 16.13
C LYS A 141 -4.01 -5.59 17.09
N ARG A 142 -3.01 -6.30 16.56
CA ARG A 142 -2.06 -7.08 17.38
C ARG A 142 -1.16 -6.19 18.22
N ASN A 143 -0.67 -5.09 17.65
CA ASN A 143 0.17 -4.14 18.36
C ASN A 143 -0.61 -3.47 19.49
N LEU A 144 -1.86 -3.05 19.26
CA LEU A 144 -2.74 -2.51 20.29
C LEU A 144 -2.90 -3.49 21.46
N ARG A 145 -3.30 -4.74 21.19
CA ARG A 145 -3.42 -5.76 22.26
C ARG A 145 -2.11 -6.00 23.02
N ARG A 146 -0.96 -5.95 22.34
CA ARG A 146 0.36 -6.07 22.97
C ARG A 146 0.72 -4.84 23.81
N MET A 147 0.33 -3.66 23.35
CA MET A 147 0.53 -2.41 24.08
C MET A 147 -0.30 -2.42 25.36
N ASP A 148 -1.59 -2.79 25.29
CA ASP A 148 -2.46 -2.87 26.47
C ASP A 148 -1.91 -3.89 27.50
N LYS A 149 -1.44 -5.04 27.02
CA LYS A 149 -0.82 -6.05 27.89
C LYS A 149 0.50 -5.55 28.49
N ALA A 150 1.29 -4.80 27.74
CA ALA A 150 2.54 -4.22 28.23
C ALA A 150 2.29 -3.10 29.25
N GLU A 151 1.27 -2.26 29.05
CA GLU A 151 0.85 -1.21 29.98
C GLU A 151 0.40 -1.82 31.32
N LYS A 152 -0.50 -2.81 31.27
CA LYS A 152 -0.93 -3.54 32.47
C LYS A 152 0.23 -4.21 33.20
N ALA A 153 1.17 -4.80 32.47
CA ALA A 153 2.34 -5.47 33.06
C ALA A 153 3.38 -4.48 33.65
N ALA A 154 3.54 -3.30 33.05
CA ALA A 154 4.55 -2.33 33.45
C ALA A 154 4.19 -1.60 34.76
N GLN A 155 2.92 -1.59 35.19
CA GLN A 155 2.40 -0.95 36.42
C GLN A 155 3.14 0.37 36.74
N LEU A 156 3.16 1.29 35.78
CA LEU A 156 4.05 2.46 35.82
C LEU A 156 3.84 3.32 37.06
N GLU A 157 2.61 3.44 37.55
CA GLU A 157 2.27 4.22 38.75
C GLU A 157 3.01 3.73 40.00
N LYS A 158 3.01 2.42 40.26
CA LYS A 158 3.68 1.83 41.44
C LYS A 158 5.20 1.94 41.32
N ASN A 159 5.73 1.76 40.11
CA ASN A 159 7.17 1.93 39.86
C ASN A 159 7.60 3.39 40.09
N ILE A 160 6.81 4.35 39.64
CA ILE A 160 7.05 5.78 39.88
C ILE A 160 6.91 6.11 41.37
N GLU A 161 5.90 5.60 42.05
CA GLU A 161 5.69 5.82 43.48
C GLU A 161 6.87 5.29 44.30
N ASN A 162 7.35 4.08 44.00
CA ASN A 162 8.50 3.48 44.65
C ASN A 162 9.77 4.30 44.38
N GLU A 163 9.98 4.77 43.15
CA GLU A 163 11.11 5.65 42.82
C GLU A 163 11.04 6.98 43.58
N LEU A 164 9.86 7.60 43.66
CA LEU A 164 9.66 8.85 44.40
C LEU A 164 9.88 8.65 45.91
N LYS A 165 9.36 7.56 46.49
CA LYS A 165 9.62 7.17 47.88
C LYS A 165 11.11 6.93 48.13
N GLU A 166 11.80 6.27 47.22
CA GLU A 166 13.25 6.07 47.32
C GLU A 166 14.03 7.39 47.24
N ARG A 167 13.66 8.30 46.33
CA ARG A 167 14.29 9.62 46.22
C ARG A 167 14.04 10.47 47.46
N LEU A 168 12.84 10.36 48.05
CA LEU A 168 12.48 10.98 49.31
C LEU A 168 13.34 10.43 50.46
N LYS A 169 13.45 9.09 50.59
CA LYS A 169 14.31 8.42 51.58
C LYS A 169 15.79 8.75 51.41
N LYS A 170 16.25 8.93 50.18
CA LYS A 170 17.63 9.34 49.84
C LYS A 170 17.90 10.82 50.13
N GLY A 171 16.89 11.61 50.54
CA GLY A 171 17.05 13.03 50.89
C GLY A 171 17.33 13.93 49.69
N VAL A 172 16.89 13.53 48.48
CA VAL A 172 17.12 14.29 47.24
C VAL A 172 16.33 15.61 47.25
N TYR A 173 15.19 15.62 47.93
CA TYR A 173 14.41 16.81 48.22
C TYR A 173 14.76 17.26 49.66
N GLY A 174 14.92 18.57 49.92
CA GLY A 174 15.49 19.08 51.19
C GLY A 174 14.65 18.82 52.45
N ASP A 175 15.03 19.43 53.58
CA ASP A 175 14.57 19.06 54.94
C ASP A 175 13.16 19.51 55.38
N ILE A 176 12.42 20.29 54.58
CA ILE A 176 11.12 20.84 55.01
C ILE A 176 10.01 20.36 54.07
N TYR A 177 9.27 19.34 54.51
CA TYR A 177 8.07 18.85 53.83
C TYR A 177 6.82 19.38 54.56
N ASN A 178 5.98 20.14 53.85
CA ASN A 178 4.69 20.57 54.36
C ASN A 178 3.64 19.50 54.09
N ILE A 179 3.62 18.46 54.91
CA ILE A 179 2.57 17.43 54.88
C ILE A 179 1.42 17.93 55.76
N GLU A 180 0.20 17.98 55.22
CA GLU A 180 -1.00 18.32 55.99
C GLU A 180 -1.18 17.33 57.15
N PHE A 181 -1.30 17.86 58.37
CA PHE A 181 -1.33 17.10 59.63
C PHE A 181 -2.40 15.99 59.63
N GLU A 182 -3.57 16.25 59.02
CA GLU A 182 -4.66 15.26 58.91
C GLU A 182 -4.30 14.01 58.09
N LYS A 183 -3.40 14.15 57.10
CA LYS A 183 -2.92 13.01 56.30
C LYS A 183 -1.87 12.20 57.06
N PHE A 184 -1.12 12.85 57.93
CA PHE A 184 -0.13 12.20 58.80
C PHE A 184 -0.83 11.40 59.92
N GLU A 185 -1.84 11.96 60.57
CA GLU A 185 -2.62 11.24 61.60
C GLU A 185 -3.31 9.99 61.03
N LYS A 186 -3.89 10.07 59.83
CA LYS A 186 -4.48 8.90 59.16
C LYS A 186 -3.49 7.79 58.84
N ILE A 187 -2.26 8.13 58.46
CA ILE A 187 -1.21 7.12 58.22
C ILE A 187 -0.84 6.41 59.54
N LEU A 188 -0.80 7.15 60.63
CA LEU A 188 -0.46 6.66 61.97
C LEU A 188 -1.58 5.81 62.60
N GLU A 189 -2.85 6.08 62.26
CA GLU A 189 -3.99 5.24 62.62
C GLU A 189 -4.04 3.94 61.81
N MET A 190 -3.80 4.00 60.50
CA MET A 190 -3.76 2.79 59.64
C MET A 190 -2.61 1.85 60.01
N GLU A 191 -1.44 2.36 60.41
CA GLU A 191 -0.30 1.54 60.87
C GLU A 191 -0.65 0.80 62.19
N ARG A 192 -1.44 1.43 63.09
CA ARG A 192 -1.93 0.76 64.30
C ARG A 192 -2.97 -0.32 64.02
N ASP A 193 -3.78 -0.16 62.98
CA ASP A 193 -4.80 -1.14 62.60
C ASP A 193 -4.20 -2.33 61.83
N GLU A 194 -3.11 -2.15 61.07
CA GLU A 194 -2.35 -3.24 60.43
C GLU A 194 -1.64 -4.14 61.46
N ASP A 195 -1.08 -3.56 62.53
CA ASP A 195 -0.48 -4.32 63.64
C ASP A 195 -1.52 -5.17 64.41
N ILE A 196 -2.80 -4.77 64.40
CA ILE A 196 -3.91 -5.52 65.04
C ILE A 196 -4.41 -6.64 64.13
N ALA A 197 -4.35 -6.46 62.80
CA ALA A 197 -4.77 -7.46 61.84
C ALA A 197 -3.76 -8.62 61.68
N GLU A 198 -2.45 -8.38 61.82
CA GLU A 198 -1.43 -9.46 61.80
C GLU A 198 -1.55 -10.42 63.01
N GLU A 199 -2.15 -9.99 64.14
CA GLU A 199 -2.43 -10.88 65.28
C GLU A 199 -3.72 -11.73 65.10
N GLU A 200 -4.59 -11.42 64.13
CA GLU A 200 -5.87 -12.15 63.90
C GLU A 200 -5.82 -13.15 62.72
N GLU A 201 -4.75 -13.17 61.90
CA GLU A 201 -4.65 -14.03 60.70
C GLU A 201 -4.01 -15.42 60.96
N GLU A 202 -4.00 -15.94 62.20
CA GLU A 202 -3.60 -17.34 62.48
C GLU A 202 -4.80 -18.33 62.43
N GLY A 203 -6.00 -17.88 62.06
CA GLY A 203 -7.24 -18.67 62.20
C GLY A 203 -8.28 -18.59 61.08
N GLY A 204 -7.93 -18.14 59.87
CA GLY A 204 -8.87 -18.00 58.75
C GLY A 204 -8.89 -19.21 57.81
N GLU A 205 -9.97 -19.99 57.87
CA GLU A 205 -10.30 -21.07 56.91
C GLU A 205 -10.38 -20.50 55.47
N VAL A 206 -9.63 -21.09 54.54
CA VAL A 206 -9.62 -20.68 53.12
C VAL A 206 -10.94 -21.09 52.48
N GLU A 207 -11.92 -20.18 52.50
CA GLU A 207 -13.14 -20.31 51.72
C GLU A 207 -12.80 -20.02 50.25
N TYR A 208 -12.90 -21.07 49.42
CA TYR A 208 -12.73 -20.94 47.97
C TYR A 208 -13.86 -20.07 47.42
N ILE A 209 -13.56 -18.80 47.16
CA ILE A 209 -14.37 -17.98 46.26
C ILE A 209 -14.08 -18.52 44.86
N GLU A 210 -15.05 -19.23 44.29
CA GLU A 210 -15.11 -19.56 42.88
C GLU A 210 -15.06 -18.23 42.11
N GLY A 211 -13.84 -17.85 41.73
CA GLY A 211 -13.59 -16.71 40.85
C GLY A 211 -14.32 -16.98 39.55
N ASP A 212 -15.28 -16.12 39.28
CA ASP A 212 -16.02 -16.00 38.03
C ASP A 212 -15.05 -15.92 36.84
N ASP A 213 -14.67 -17.07 36.31
CA ASP A 213 -13.91 -17.26 35.06
C ASP A 213 -14.88 -17.24 33.86
N THR A 214 -16.02 -16.54 33.99
CA THR A 214 -17.05 -16.44 32.93
C THR A 214 -16.63 -15.49 31.80
N GLU A 215 -15.51 -14.76 31.91
CA GLU A 215 -15.01 -13.94 30.81
C GLU A 215 -14.21 -14.72 29.74
N GLU A 216 -13.98 -16.03 29.92
CA GLU A 216 -13.36 -16.89 28.89
C GLU A 216 -14.37 -17.53 27.91
N MET A 217 -15.68 -17.29 28.09
CA MET A 217 -16.76 -17.90 27.29
C MET A 217 -17.31 -16.98 26.16
N ASP A 218 -16.73 -15.80 25.93
CA ASP A 218 -17.20 -14.87 24.87
C ASP A 218 -16.44 -15.03 23.52
N ASP A 219 -15.56 -16.04 23.38
CA ASP A 219 -14.81 -16.33 22.13
C ASP A 219 -15.28 -17.62 21.43
N MET A 220 -16.47 -18.14 21.75
CA MET A 220 -17.11 -19.25 21.02
C MET A 220 -18.32 -18.82 20.17
N GLU A 221 -18.91 -17.64 20.40
CA GLU A 221 -20.12 -17.20 19.67
C GLU A 221 -19.86 -16.58 18.28
N ASP A 222 -18.61 -16.27 17.90
CA ASP A 222 -18.29 -15.73 16.55
C ASP A 222 -17.86 -16.81 15.53
N MET A 223 -18.10 -18.10 15.85
CA MET A 223 -17.84 -19.23 14.94
C MET A 223 -19.12 -19.91 14.40
N GLU A 224 -20.31 -19.54 14.88
CA GLU A 224 -21.57 -20.23 14.53
C GLU A 224 -22.45 -19.49 13.49
N ASP A 225 -22.06 -18.33 12.95
CA ASP A 225 -22.81 -17.65 11.87
C ASP A 225 -22.37 -18.05 10.45
N TYR A 226 -21.79 -19.24 10.28
CA TYR A 226 -21.49 -19.79 8.96
C TYR A 226 -21.94 -21.25 8.81
N GLU A 227 -23.15 -21.60 9.24
CA GLU A 227 -23.76 -22.86 8.80
C GLU A 227 -25.30 -22.81 8.78
N GLY A 228 -25.85 -22.54 7.58
CA GLY A 228 -27.13 -23.12 7.16
C GLY A 228 -28.31 -22.16 6.95
N HIS A 229 -28.43 -21.61 5.75
CA HIS A 229 -29.73 -21.51 5.05
C HIS A 229 -29.58 -21.92 3.59
N SER A 230 -30.16 -23.09 3.29
CA SER A 230 -30.47 -23.64 1.98
C SER A 230 -31.62 -22.87 1.34
N ASP A 231 -31.55 -22.55 0.04
CA ASP A 231 -32.37 -23.22 -1.00
C ASP A 231 -32.22 -22.58 -2.40
N GLY A 232 -32.17 -23.44 -3.43
CA GLY A 232 -32.70 -23.13 -4.77
C GLY A 232 -31.74 -23.20 -5.96
N GLY A 233 -31.51 -24.40 -6.53
CA GLY A 233 -31.13 -24.51 -7.96
C GLY A 233 -30.45 -25.81 -8.41
N SER A 234 -31.25 -26.72 -8.98
CA SER A 234 -30.89 -27.94 -9.74
C SER A 234 -29.68 -27.80 -10.68
N ASP A 235 -28.80 -28.80 -10.72
CA ASP A 235 -28.82 -29.84 -11.77
C ASP A 235 -27.75 -30.92 -11.48
N GLU A 236 -28.17 -32.18 -11.59
CA GLU A 236 -27.31 -33.35 -11.58
C GLU A 236 -26.77 -33.61 -13.00
N ASP A 237 -25.48 -33.91 -13.14
CA ASP A 237 -24.98 -34.90 -14.12
C ASP A 237 -23.51 -35.28 -13.84
N LEU A 238 -23.37 -36.36 -13.05
CA LEU A 238 -22.58 -37.58 -13.29
C LEU A 238 -21.26 -37.53 -14.10
N LEU A 239 -20.17 -37.81 -13.37
CA LEU A 239 -19.09 -38.80 -13.60
C LEU A 239 -18.52 -38.99 -15.03
N ASP A 240 -17.19 -38.86 -15.19
CA ASP A 240 -16.28 -40.03 -15.33
C ASP A 240 -14.79 -39.60 -15.36
N ASP A 241 -13.94 -40.34 -14.65
CA ASP A 241 -12.46 -40.30 -14.70
C ASP A 241 -12.02 -41.67 -15.22
N PRO A 242 -11.04 -41.75 -16.13
CA PRO A 242 -9.89 -42.58 -15.76
C PRO A 242 -8.53 -42.06 -16.25
N VAL A 243 -7.62 -41.87 -15.31
CA VAL A 243 -6.27 -42.48 -15.18
C VAL A 243 -5.52 -42.81 -16.50
N ALA A 244 -4.34 -42.20 -16.72
CA ALA A 244 -3.06 -42.93 -16.91
C ALA A 244 -1.82 -42.05 -17.22
N LYS A 245 -0.77 -42.30 -16.41
CA LYS A 245 0.67 -42.47 -16.74
C LYS A 245 1.60 -41.26 -17.01
N LYS A 246 2.54 -41.09 -16.07
CA LYS A 246 3.92 -40.58 -16.27
C LYS A 246 4.78 -41.57 -17.06
N PRO A 247 5.88 -41.10 -17.69
CA PRO A 247 7.26 -41.32 -17.16
C PRO A 247 8.13 -40.03 -17.24
N LYS A 248 8.91 -39.61 -16.23
CA LYS A 248 10.24 -40.06 -15.73
C LYS A 248 11.44 -39.84 -16.68
N GLY A 249 12.41 -39.05 -16.18
CA GLY A 249 13.83 -38.96 -16.59
C GLY A 249 14.42 -37.59 -16.22
N SER A 250 14.97 -37.38 -15.00
CA SER A 250 16.40 -37.58 -14.59
C SER A 250 17.34 -36.44 -15.05
N ARG A 251 18.33 -35.89 -14.33
CA ARG A 251 18.89 -35.98 -12.96
C ARG A 251 20.11 -35.03 -12.97
N SER A 252 20.38 -34.29 -11.89
CA SER A 252 21.72 -34.02 -11.29
C SER A 252 21.58 -32.83 -10.32
N ASP A 253 21.48 -33.07 -9.01
CA ASP A 253 22.55 -33.23 -8.02
C ASP A 253 23.52 -32.04 -7.92
N SER A 254 23.36 -31.27 -6.84
CA SER A 254 24.44 -30.64 -6.08
C SER A 254 23.89 -30.24 -4.70
N LYS A 255 24.06 -31.13 -3.72
CA LYS A 255 23.99 -30.81 -2.29
C LYS A 255 25.24 -30.01 -1.90
N GLN A 256 25.07 -28.87 -1.24
CA GLN A 256 25.91 -28.52 -0.08
C GLN A 256 25.06 -27.77 0.96
N ASN A 257 24.99 -28.39 2.15
CA ASN A 257 24.47 -27.84 3.40
C ASN A 257 25.51 -26.87 3.98
N VAL A 258 25.12 -25.63 4.32
CA VAL A 258 25.83 -24.85 5.36
C VAL A 258 24.81 -24.08 6.20
N GLY A 259 25.00 -24.15 7.52
CA GLY A 259 24.07 -23.80 8.57
C GLY A 259 23.61 -22.35 8.63
N LYS A 260 22.40 -22.20 9.18
CA LYS A 260 21.84 -20.97 9.74
C LYS A 260 22.86 -20.30 10.67
N ARG A 261 23.25 -19.06 10.35
CA ARG A 261 23.85 -18.14 11.32
C ARG A 261 22.99 -16.89 11.41
N SER A 262 22.57 -16.58 12.63
CA SER A 262 21.83 -15.39 13.01
C SER A 262 22.64 -14.14 12.67
N ARG A 263 21.99 -13.16 12.06
CA ARG A 263 22.61 -11.88 11.74
C ARG A 263 22.39 -10.95 12.94
N LYS A 264 23.42 -10.84 13.79
CA LYS A 264 23.49 -9.87 14.89
C LYS A 264 23.61 -8.47 14.27
N VAL A 265 22.71 -7.58 14.65
CA VAL A 265 22.75 -6.16 14.28
C VAL A 265 23.92 -5.52 15.03
N VAL A 266 24.88 -4.95 14.30
CA VAL A 266 25.91 -4.08 14.85
C VAL A 266 25.44 -2.66 14.59
N THR A 267 25.09 -1.96 15.66
CA THR A 267 24.93 -0.51 15.68
C THR A 267 26.32 0.10 15.70
N GLU A 268 26.73 0.72 14.61
CA GLU A 268 27.87 1.65 14.61
C GLU A 268 27.38 2.95 15.26
N VAL A 269 27.93 3.25 16.42
CA VAL A 269 27.81 4.56 17.08
C VAL A 269 28.90 5.43 16.46
N GLU A 270 28.53 6.39 15.64
CA GLU A 270 29.42 7.49 15.28
C GLU A 270 29.64 8.33 16.54
N GLN A 271 30.84 8.28 17.11
CA GLN A 271 31.29 9.21 18.14
C GLN A 271 31.72 10.51 17.44
N ASP A 272 30.97 11.59 17.70
CA ASP A 272 31.37 12.96 17.39
C ASP A 272 32.59 13.34 18.25
N GLU A 273 33.79 13.23 17.69
CA GLU A 273 34.98 13.92 18.21
C GLU A 273 35.61 14.77 17.09
N GLU A 274 35.46 16.09 17.19
CA GLU A 274 36.57 17.06 17.13
C GLU A 274 36.02 18.51 17.10
N THR A 275 35.61 18.97 18.27
CA THR A 275 35.60 20.39 18.62
C THR A 275 37.02 20.84 18.97
N ASN A 276 37.94 20.99 18.00
CA ASN A 276 39.17 21.76 18.28
C ASN A 276 39.96 22.25 17.05
N THR A 277 39.52 23.34 16.44
CA THR A 277 40.44 24.24 15.71
C THR A 277 40.23 25.68 16.14
N ARG A 278 40.76 26.00 17.33
CA ARG A 278 41.15 27.37 17.69
C ARG A 278 42.44 27.74 16.95
N GLN A 279 42.46 28.98 16.47
CA GLN A 279 43.63 29.82 16.19
C GLN A 279 44.58 29.41 15.04
N ARG A 280 44.49 30.17 13.95
CA ARG A 280 45.69 30.77 13.35
C ARG A 280 45.47 32.27 13.14
N MET A 281 46.19 33.04 13.93
CA MET A 281 46.40 34.48 13.79
C MET A 281 47.84 34.69 13.31
N ARG A 282 48.03 35.73 12.47
CA ARG A 282 49.27 36.34 11.95
C ARG A 282 49.93 35.58 10.79
N MET A 283 50.40 36.25 9.72
CA MET A 283 50.80 37.66 9.55
C MET A 283 49.80 38.51 8.76
#